data_AF-D3Q855-F1
#
_entry.id   AF-D3Q855-F1
#
_cell.length_a   1.000
_cell.length_b   1.000
_cell.length_c   1.000
_cell.angle_alpha   90.00
_cell.angle_beta   90.00
_cell.angle_gamma   90.00
#
_symmetry.space_group_name_H-M   'P 1'
#
loop_
_entity.id
_entity.type
_entity.pdbx_description
1 polymer ?
#
loop_
_entity_poly.entity_id
_entity_poly.type
_entity_poly.pdbx_seq_one_letter_code
_entity_poly.pdbx_strand_id
1 'polypeptide(L)'
;MKKKAVTRLVIGAAAAIAALALAFVPALASAESPATTVDQQEQSQKSPADGTPQGAIEWYQEREGSSEYEGMCEMAAENAYGTTGVWPSAIDHWNATNEAGTAHPGDTNPPLGAFVFWNTSEYGHVGVADGNGGFWASSVGGAIGHSDDLGYYGDVYLGWSDPQVPAGKGELPEGTRQH
;
A
#
# COMPACT_ATOMS: atom_id res chain seq x y z
N MET A 1 40.25 24.79 -12.94
CA MET A 1 40.24 26.22 -13.30
C MET A 1 40.09 26.40 -14.81
N LYS A 2 38.94 26.89 -15.28
CA LYS A 2 38.78 27.63 -16.55
C LYS A 2 37.47 28.41 -16.45
N LYS A 3 37.62 29.73 -16.49
CA LYS A 3 36.60 30.78 -16.30
C LYS A 3 35.91 31.09 -17.63
N LYS A 4 34.67 31.61 -17.58
CA LYS A 4 34.07 32.73 -18.36
C LYS A 4 32.55 32.76 -18.05
N ALA A 5 32.05 33.66 -17.18
CA ALA A 5 31.61 35.05 -17.43
C ALA A 5 30.47 35.12 -18.46
N VAL A 6 29.19 35.20 -18.03
CA VAL A 6 28.36 36.40 -17.77
C VAL A 6 28.30 37.37 -18.97
N THR A 7 27.10 37.65 -19.50
CA THR A 7 26.69 39.00 -19.97
C THR A 7 25.16 39.08 -20.10
N ARG A 8 24.65 40.22 -19.62
CA ARG A 8 23.26 40.69 -19.49
C ARG A 8 22.71 41.26 -20.81
N LEU A 9 21.39 41.54 -20.84
CA LEU A 9 20.76 42.88 -21.10
C LEU A 9 19.48 42.75 -21.96
N VAL A 10 18.26 42.78 -21.39
CA VAL A 10 17.27 43.88 -21.18
C VAL A 10 16.63 44.53 -22.45
N ILE A 11 15.28 44.66 -22.36
CA ILE A 11 14.34 45.69 -22.87
C ILE A 11 13.61 45.46 -24.21
N GLY A 12 12.27 45.51 -24.11
CA GLY A 12 11.36 46.13 -25.09
C GLY A 12 10.05 45.35 -25.22
N ALA A 13 8.84 45.92 -25.21
CA ALA A 13 8.35 47.27 -25.03
C ALA A 13 6.84 47.19 -24.76
N ALA A 14 6.29 48.30 -24.27
CA ALA A 14 4.91 48.52 -23.84
C ALA A 14 3.84 48.30 -24.92
N ALA A 15 2.62 47.95 -24.47
CA ALA A 15 1.39 48.49 -25.02
C ALA A 15 0.38 48.66 -23.89
N ALA A 16 0.05 49.92 -23.63
CA ALA A 16 -0.95 50.36 -22.68
C ALA A 16 -2.36 50.10 -23.22
N ILE A 17 -3.30 49.74 -22.34
CA ILE A 17 -4.72 50.04 -22.53
C ILE A 17 -5.17 50.78 -21.27
N ALA A 18 -5.68 51.98 -21.51
CA ALA A 18 -6.08 52.94 -20.50
C ALA A 18 -7.50 52.65 -19.97
N ALA A 19 -7.61 52.81 -18.65
CA ALA A 19 -8.71 53.36 -17.86
C ALA A 19 -10.16 52.94 -18.14
N LEU A 20 -10.79 52.34 -17.13
CA LEU A 20 -12.09 52.79 -16.66
C LEU A 20 -12.10 52.82 -15.12
N ALA A 21 -12.44 53.98 -14.57
CA ALA A 21 -12.51 54.24 -13.15
C ALA A 21 -13.75 53.57 -12.52
N LEU A 22 -13.57 52.90 -11.39
CA LEU A 22 -14.64 52.55 -10.46
C LEU A 22 -14.18 52.87 -9.03
N ALA A 23 -15.13 53.44 -8.29
CA ALA A 23 -14.94 54.17 -7.04
C ALA A 23 -14.31 53.34 -5.92
N PHE A 24 -13.47 54.03 -5.12
CA PHE A 24 -12.96 53.54 -3.85
C PHE A 24 -14.09 53.61 -2.81
N VAL A 25 -14.53 52.45 -2.31
CA VAL A 25 -15.40 52.33 -1.12
C VAL A 25 -14.55 51.72 -0.01
N PRO A 26 -14.37 52.36 1.16
CA PRO A 26 -13.69 51.71 2.28
C PRO A 26 -14.66 50.80 3.04
N ALA A 27 -14.20 49.56 3.20
CA ALA A 27 -14.48 48.53 4.20
C ALA A 27 -15.67 48.70 5.17
N LEU A 28 -16.56 47.69 5.15
CA LEU A 28 -17.10 47.10 6.38
C LEU A 28 -16.80 45.60 6.35
N ALA A 29 -16.01 45.17 7.33
CA ALA A 29 -15.66 43.78 7.58
C ALA A 29 -16.93 42.94 7.77
N SER A 30 -17.10 41.92 6.93
CA SER A 30 -17.74 40.69 7.37
C SER A 30 -16.62 39.72 7.68
N ALA A 31 -16.61 39.21 8.91
CA ALA A 31 -15.76 38.13 9.33
C ALA A 31 -16.11 36.90 8.47
N GLU A 32 -15.38 36.71 7.37
CA GLU A 32 -15.30 35.42 6.72
C GLU A 32 -14.45 34.56 7.65
N SER A 33 -15.09 33.60 8.32
CA SER A 33 -14.41 32.48 8.94
C SER A 33 -13.33 31.98 7.97
N PRO A 34 -12.07 31.76 8.39
CA PRO A 34 -11.17 31.02 7.53
C PRO A 34 -11.77 29.63 7.37
N ALA A 35 -12.41 29.39 6.24
CA ALA A 35 -12.67 28.04 5.79
C ALA A 35 -11.29 27.40 5.67
N THR A 36 -11.04 26.48 6.58
CA THR A 36 -9.93 25.54 6.59
C THR A 36 -9.88 24.87 5.21
N THR A 37 -9.09 25.42 4.30
CA THR A 37 -8.69 24.75 3.05
C THR A 37 -7.38 24.02 3.33
N VAL A 38 -7.46 23.02 4.20
CA VAL A 38 -6.57 21.85 4.21
C VAL A 38 -7.51 20.64 4.00
N ASP A 39 -7.07 19.58 3.34
CA ASP A 39 -7.84 18.37 2.98
C ASP A 39 -8.47 18.27 1.57
N GLN A 40 -7.84 18.86 0.55
CA GLN A 40 -8.13 18.48 -0.85
C GLN A 40 -6.88 18.14 -1.67
N GLN A 41 -5.70 18.03 -1.06
CA GLN A 41 -4.49 17.51 -1.72
C GLN A 41 -3.93 16.23 -1.08
N GLU A 42 -4.57 15.70 -0.04
CA GLU A 42 -4.21 14.44 0.63
C GLU A 42 -5.03 13.23 0.13
N GLN A 43 -5.95 13.42 -0.82
CA GLN A 43 -6.82 12.36 -1.36
C GLN A 43 -6.47 11.96 -2.82
N SER A 44 -5.26 12.26 -3.28
CA SER A 44 -4.74 11.74 -4.55
C SER A 44 -3.53 10.81 -4.38
N GLN A 45 -3.15 10.52 -3.13
CA GLN A 45 -2.27 9.42 -2.75
C GLN A 45 -3.11 8.48 -1.91
N LYS A 46 -3.14 7.21 -2.28
CA LYS A 46 -3.85 6.17 -1.52
C LYS A 46 -3.24 6.05 -0.13
N SER A 47 -4.07 5.88 0.90
CA SER A 47 -3.60 5.77 2.30
C SER A 47 -3.05 4.36 2.59
N PRO A 48 -2.22 4.20 3.62
CA PRO A 48 -1.89 2.88 4.14
C PRO A 48 -3.17 2.08 4.43
N ALA A 49 -3.15 0.78 4.14
CA ALA A 49 -4.30 -0.10 4.30
C ALA A 49 -5.58 0.31 3.54
N ASP A 50 -5.44 0.91 2.37
CA ASP A 50 -6.56 1.23 1.48
C ASP A 50 -7.05 0.03 0.62
N GLY A 51 -6.53 -1.16 0.87
CA GLY A 51 -6.84 -2.37 0.10
C GLY A 51 -6.04 -2.52 -1.19
N THR A 52 -5.01 -1.70 -1.42
CA THR A 52 -4.06 -1.92 -2.53
C THR A 52 -2.76 -2.58 -2.11
N PRO A 53 -2.05 -3.23 -3.06
CA PRO A 53 -0.66 -3.64 -2.86
C PRO A 53 0.23 -2.55 -2.29
N GLN A 54 0.17 -1.34 -2.84
CA GLN A 54 1.01 -0.23 -2.38
C GLN A 54 0.65 0.21 -0.95
N GLY A 55 -0.65 0.37 -0.66
CA GLY A 55 -1.13 0.70 0.68
C GLY A 55 -0.79 -0.37 1.73
N ALA A 56 -0.70 -1.64 1.32
CA ALA A 56 -0.26 -2.72 2.20
C ALA A 56 1.22 -2.63 2.54
N ILE A 57 2.07 -2.35 1.56
CA ILE A 57 3.50 -2.11 1.81
C ILE A 57 3.71 -0.89 2.71
N GLU A 58 3.01 0.22 2.45
CA GLU A 58 3.07 1.42 3.27
C GLU A 58 2.62 1.15 4.72
N TRP A 59 1.57 0.36 4.91
CA TRP A 59 1.10 -0.02 6.24
C TRP A 59 2.15 -0.78 7.05
N TYR A 60 2.87 -1.70 6.39
CA TYR A 60 3.96 -2.46 7.00
C TYR A 60 5.17 -1.56 7.32
N GLN A 61 5.54 -0.68 6.39
CA GLN A 61 6.64 0.28 6.57
C GLN A 61 6.39 1.20 7.78
N GLU A 62 5.16 1.70 7.94
CA GLU A 62 4.78 2.52 9.10
C GLU A 62 4.88 1.80 10.44
N ARG A 63 4.89 0.47 10.42
CA ARG A 63 4.89 -0.41 11.61
C ARG A 63 6.20 -1.16 11.78
N GLU A 64 7.21 -0.89 10.96
CA GLU A 64 8.50 -1.54 11.04
C GLU A 64 9.06 -1.48 12.48
N GLY A 65 9.47 -2.64 13.00
CA GLY A 65 9.94 -2.80 14.38
C GLY A 65 8.84 -2.96 15.44
N SER A 66 7.55 -2.89 15.08
CA SER A 66 6.46 -3.18 16.02
C SER A 66 6.36 -4.67 16.30
N SER A 67 6.29 -5.05 17.58
CA SER A 67 6.05 -6.43 18.03
C SER A 67 4.56 -6.71 18.33
N GLU A 68 3.67 -5.77 18.06
CA GLU A 68 2.24 -5.90 18.38
C GLU A 68 1.56 -7.04 17.62
N TYR A 69 2.13 -7.48 16.49
CA TYR A 69 1.61 -8.52 15.62
C TYR A 69 2.34 -9.86 15.75
N GLU A 70 3.17 -10.04 16.77
CA GLU A 70 3.86 -11.31 16.97
C GLU A 70 2.88 -12.46 17.17
N GLY A 71 3.05 -13.52 16.37
CA GLY A 71 2.12 -14.65 16.33
C GLY A 71 0.78 -14.36 15.64
N MET A 72 0.58 -13.16 15.08
CA MET A 72 -0.65 -12.72 14.41
C MET A 72 -0.40 -12.33 12.94
N CYS A 73 0.41 -13.12 12.24
CA CYS A 73 0.81 -12.86 10.84
C CYS A 73 -0.38 -12.66 9.89
N GLU A 74 -1.42 -13.50 9.99
CA GLU A 74 -2.63 -13.36 9.17
C GLU A 74 -3.31 -12.01 9.42
N MET A 75 -3.50 -11.65 10.69
CA MET A 75 -4.12 -10.37 11.04
C MET A 75 -3.29 -9.17 10.56
N ALA A 76 -1.95 -9.26 10.59
CA ALA A 76 -1.09 -8.22 10.05
C ALA A 76 -1.29 -8.06 8.53
N ALA A 77 -1.33 -9.17 7.79
CA ALA A 77 -1.55 -9.16 6.35
C ALA A 77 -2.94 -8.64 5.96
N GLU A 78 -3.98 -9.03 6.68
CA GLU A 78 -5.33 -8.52 6.49
C GLU A 78 -5.44 -7.02 6.80
N ASN A 79 -4.87 -6.59 7.92
CA ASN A 79 -4.89 -5.18 8.34
C ASN A 79 -4.09 -4.31 7.35
N ALA A 80 -3.01 -4.82 6.78
CA ALA A 80 -2.28 -4.16 5.69
C ALA A 80 -3.16 -3.95 4.45
N TYR A 81 -4.17 -4.78 4.24
CA TYR A 81 -5.19 -4.62 3.19
C TYR A 81 -6.48 -3.93 3.67
N GLY A 82 -6.51 -3.40 4.90
CA GLY A 82 -7.68 -2.70 5.44
C GLY A 82 -8.85 -3.61 5.84
N THR A 83 -8.59 -4.90 6.01
CA THR A 83 -9.57 -5.91 6.41
C THR A 83 -9.15 -6.58 7.71
N THR A 84 -10.05 -7.35 8.34
CA THR A 84 -9.72 -8.10 9.55
C THR A 84 -10.68 -9.27 9.77
N GLY A 85 -10.16 -10.39 10.27
CA GLY A 85 -10.92 -11.59 10.60
C GLY A 85 -11.50 -12.34 9.40
N VAL A 86 -10.88 -12.27 8.22
CA VAL A 86 -11.32 -13.01 7.02
C VAL A 86 -10.91 -14.48 7.15
N TRP A 87 -9.66 -14.72 7.53
CA TRP A 87 -9.08 -16.03 7.73
C TRP A 87 -8.66 -16.24 9.20
N PRO A 88 -8.92 -17.43 9.76
CA PRO A 88 -8.48 -17.74 11.11
C PRO A 88 -6.97 -18.00 11.20
N SER A 89 -6.31 -18.34 10.09
CA SER A 89 -4.87 -18.59 10.03
C SER A 89 -4.32 -18.46 8.61
N ALA A 90 -2.98 -18.36 8.50
CA ALA A 90 -2.29 -18.31 7.22
C ALA A 90 -2.42 -19.60 6.41
N ILE A 91 -2.46 -20.76 7.07
CA ILE A 91 -2.66 -22.03 6.36
C ILE A 91 -4.10 -22.16 5.84
N ASP A 92 -5.10 -21.63 6.55
CA ASP A 92 -6.48 -21.60 6.08
C ASP A 92 -6.63 -20.69 4.85
N HIS A 93 -5.97 -19.53 4.88
CA HIS A 93 -5.89 -18.62 3.73
C HIS A 93 -5.24 -19.32 2.52
N TRP A 94 -4.07 -19.93 2.71
CA TRP A 94 -3.38 -20.68 1.65
C TRP A 94 -4.24 -21.82 1.07
N ASN A 95 -4.88 -22.61 1.93
CA ASN A 95 -5.71 -23.72 1.47
C ASN A 95 -6.91 -23.24 0.64
N ALA A 96 -7.53 -22.13 1.03
CA ALA A 96 -8.64 -21.55 0.29
C ALA A 96 -8.22 -21.01 -1.09
N THR A 97 -7.05 -20.38 -1.20
CA THR A 97 -6.53 -19.92 -2.51
C THR A 97 -6.12 -21.09 -3.41
N ASN A 98 -5.65 -22.20 -2.83
CA ASN A 98 -5.44 -23.45 -3.57
C ASN A 98 -6.76 -24.03 -4.09
N GLU A 99 -7.79 -24.10 -3.26
CA GLU A 99 -9.11 -24.58 -3.67
C GLU A 99 -9.73 -23.68 -4.76
N ALA A 100 -9.53 -22.37 -4.66
CA ALA A 100 -9.99 -21.40 -5.66
C ALA A 100 -9.15 -21.40 -6.96
N GLY A 101 -7.99 -22.04 -6.97
CA GLY A 101 -7.08 -22.06 -8.13
C GLY A 101 -6.34 -20.74 -8.37
N THR A 102 -6.22 -19.88 -7.35
CA THR A 102 -5.50 -18.59 -7.40
C THR A 102 -4.15 -18.64 -6.68
N ALA A 103 -3.80 -19.80 -6.12
CA ALA A 103 -2.47 -20.06 -5.57
C ALA A 103 -1.46 -20.43 -6.67
N HIS A 104 -0.21 -20.05 -6.43
CA HIS A 104 0.96 -20.32 -7.27
C HIS A 104 2.00 -21.10 -6.46
N PRO A 105 1.81 -22.43 -6.28
CA PRO A 105 2.68 -23.23 -5.42
C PRO A 105 4.12 -23.30 -5.92
N GLY A 106 5.07 -23.05 -5.01
CA GLY A 106 6.52 -23.14 -5.25
C GLY A 106 7.10 -22.08 -6.19
N ASP A 107 6.30 -21.19 -6.78
CA ASP A 107 6.79 -20.09 -7.58
C ASP A 107 7.41 -19.01 -6.68
N THR A 108 8.65 -18.62 -6.96
CA THR A 108 9.43 -17.67 -6.16
C THR A 108 9.44 -16.26 -6.76
N ASN A 109 8.53 -15.96 -7.69
CA ASN A 109 8.42 -14.63 -8.32
C ASN A 109 7.07 -13.95 -8.02
N PRO A 110 6.74 -13.73 -6.73
CA PRO A 110 5.49 -13.10 -6.37
C PRO A 110 5.46 -11.64 -6.88
N PRO A 111 4.35 -11.19 -7.49
CA PRO A 111 4.18 -9.77 -7.83
C PRO A 111 3.98 -8.93 -6.56
N LEU A 112 4.14 -7.61 -6.69
CA LEU A 112 3.89 -6.65 -5.61
C LEU A 112 2.48 -6.87 -5.01
N GLY A 113 2.43 -7.00 -3.68
CA GLY A 113 1.21 -7.21 -2.92
C GLY A 113 0.74 -8.66 -2.82
N ALA A 114 1.31 -9.60 -3.57
CA ALA A 114 0.91 -10.99 -3.43
C ALA A 114 1.08 -11.47 -1.98
N PHE A 115 0.12 -12.25 -1.49
CA PHE A 115 0.31 -12.93 -0.22
C PHE A 115 1.31 -14.06 -0.44
N VAL A 116 2.34 -14.13 0.38
CA VAL A 116 3.38 -15.16 0.34
C VAL A 116 3.25 -16.03 1.58
N PHE A 117 3.34 -17.35 1.42
CA PHE A 117 2.99 -18.30 2.47
C PHE A 117 4.13 -19.27 2.79
N TRP A 118 4.21 -19.66 4.07
CA TRP A 118 5.15 -20.66 4.56
C TRP A 118 4.47 -21.64 5.52
N ASN A 119 4.94 -22.88 5.53
CA ASN A 119 4.47 -23.93 6.42
C ASN A 119 5.34 -24.02 7.70
N THR A 120 5.41 -22.93 8.46
CA THR A 120 6.28 -22.84 9.67
C THR A 120 5.69 -23.52 10.90
N SER A 121 4.37 -23.67 10.97
CA SER A 121 3.62 -24.23 12.10
C SER A 121 2.26 -24.76 11.64
N GLU A 122 1.44 -25.28 12.56
CA GLU A 122 0.06 -25.69 12.25
C GLU A 122 -0.83 -24.55 11.73
N TYR A 123 -0.48 -23.30 12.02
CA TYR A 123 -1.20 -22.11 11.53
C TYR A 123 -0.57 -21.50 10.27
N GLY A 124 0.60 -22.00 9.85
CA GLY A 124 1.39 -21.41 8.77
C GLY A 124 1.99 -20.05 9.12
N HIS A 125 2.48 -19.35 8.09
CA HIS A 125 2.89 -17.96 8.15
C HIS A 125 2.56 -17.27 6.83
N VAL A 126 2.19 -15.99 6.88
CA VAL A 126 1.89 -15.17 5.71
C VAL A 126 2.62 -13.83 5.79
N GLY A 127 2.98 -13.30 4.64
CA GLY A 127 3.48 -11.95 4.44
C GLY A 127 2.95 -11.36 3.13
N VAL A 128 3.35 -10.13 2.83
CA VAL A 128 3.00 -9.42 1.60
C VAL A 128 4.27 -9.17 0.80
N ALA A 129 4.31 -9.66 -0.43
CA ALA A 129 5.45 -9.53 -1.32
C ALA A 129 5.67 -8.08 -1.74
N ASP A 130 6.94 -7.67 -1.81
CA ASP A 130 7.33 -6.35 -2.31
C ASP A 130 7.44 -6.27 -3.84
N GLY A 131 7.30 -7.40 -4.55
CA GLY A 131 7.42 -7.51 -6.00
C GLY A 131 8.87 -7.53 -6.52
N ASN A 132 9.85 -7.58 -5.62
CA ASN A 132 11.29 -7.55 -5.88
C ASN A 132 12.03 -8.80 -5.38
N GLY A 133 11.29 -9.83 -4.96
CA GLY A 133 11.82 -11.08 -4.41
C GLY A 133 11.87 -11.11 -2.88
N GLY A 134 11.45 -10.03 -2.22
CA GLY A 134 11.31 -9.93 -0.78
C GLY A 134 9.86 -9.84 -0.33
N PHE A 135 9.68 -9.63 0.97
CA PHE A 135 8.37 -9.55 1.61
C PHE A 135 8.40 -8.73 2.90
N TRP A 136 7.22 -8.25 3.29
CA TRP A 136 6.93 -7.74 4.62
C TRP A 136 6.06 -8.73 5.40
N ALA A 137 6.39 -8.95 6.68
CA ALA A 137 5.57 -9.77 7.57
C ALA A 137 5.83 -9.41 9.03
N SER A 138 5.01 -9.94 9.94
CA SER A 138 5.37 -10.07 11.36
C SER A 138 6.45 -11.13 11.57
N SER A 139 7.07 -11.19 12.75
CA SER A 139 8.06 -12.19 13.14
C SER A 139 9.35 -12.22 12.30
N VAL A 140 9.59 -11.18 11.49
CA VAL A 140 10.92 -10.91 10.93
C VAL A 140 11.77 -10.32 12.05
N GLY A 141 12.65 -11.14 12.64
CA GLY A 141 13.41 -10.77 13.83
C GLY A 141 12.56 -10.57 15.10
N GLY A 142 11.34 -11.10 15.13
CA GLY A 142 10.41 -10.95 16.26
C GLY A 142 9.61 -9.64 16.25
N ALA A 143 9.50 -8.99 15.09
CA ALA A 143 8.67 -7.82 14.87
C ALA A 143 8.14 -7.79 13.43
N ILE A 144 7.30 -6.80 13.13
CA ILE A 144 7.04 -6.36 11.75
C ILE A 144 8.37 -5.95 11.11
N GLY A 145 8.69 -6.55 9.98
CA GLY A 145 9.91 -6.25 9.26
C GLY A 145 9.89 -6.75 7.82
N HIS A 146 11.00 -6.47 7.14
CA HIS A 146 11.22 -6.81 5.74
C HIS A 146 12.38 -7.80 5.59
N SER A 147 12.27 -8.68 4.60
CA SER A 147 13.38 -9.53 4.16
C SER A 147 13.41 -9.61 2.63
N ASP A 148 14.61 -9.54 2.06
CA ASP A 148 14.87 -9.72 0.62
C ASP A 148 14.90 -11.21 0.18
N ASP A 149 14.60 -12.15 1.07
CA ASP A 149 14.75 -13.58 0.83
C ASP A 149 13.51 -14.36 1.28
N LEU A 150 12.75 -14.90 0.32
CA LEU A 150 11.62 -15.81 0.61
C LEU A 150 12.04 -17.07 1.39
N GLY A 151 13.32 -17.41 1.42
CA GLY A 151 13.89 -18.48 2.26
C GLY A 151 14.11 -18.09 3.73
N TYR A 152 13.76 -16.88 4.16
CA TYR A 152 14.01 -16.39 5.53
C TYR A 152 13.52 -17.34 6.64
N TYR A 153 12.34 -17.95 6.44
CA TYR A 153 11.76 -18.91 7.38
C TYR A 153 12.20 -20.37 7.15
N GLY A 154 13.22 -20.58 6.32
CA GLY A 154 13.76 -21.90 5.93
C GLY A 154 13.10 -22.48 4.67
N ASP A 155 13.41 -23.75 4.38
CA ASP A 155 12.95 -24.49 3.19
C ASP A 155 11.46 -24.93 3.27
N VAL A 156 10.58 -24.05 3.78
CA VAL A 156 9.15 -24.31 4.01
C VAL A 156 8.24 -23.33 3.26
N TYR A 157 8.79 -22.61 2.28
CA TYR A 157 8.02 -21.74 1.40
C TYR A 157 7.00 -22.55 0.59
N LEU A 158 5.74 -22.11 0.61
CA LEU A 158 4.63 -22.77 -0.07
C LEU A 158 4.38 -22.19 -1.46
N GLY A 159 4.58 -20.88 -1.63
CA GLY A 159 4.23 -20.15 -2.83
C GLY A 159 3.53 -18.83 -2.50
N TRP A 160 2.82 -18.28 -3.49
CA TRP A 160 2.08 -17.04 -3.34
C TRP A 160 0.66 -17.13 -3.90
N SER A 161 -0.20 -16.18 -3.56
CA SER A 161 -1.51 -15.99 -4.20
C SER A 161 -1.73 -14.54 -4.61
N ASP A 162 -2.63 -14.33 -5.57
CA ASP A 162 -3.01 -12.99 -6.01
C ASP A 162 -3.35 -12.05 -4.83
N PRO A 163 -3.09 -10.73 -4.97
CA PRO A 163 -3.41 -9.73 -3.96
C PRO A 163 -4.92 -9.49 -3.90
N GLN A 164 -5.67 -10.44 -3.34
CA GLN A 164 -7.09 -10.32 -3.09
C GLN A 164 -7.41 -10.94 -1.73
N VAL A 165 -7.87 -10.13 -0.78
CA VAL A 165 -8.62 -10.65 0.37
C VAL A 165 -10.03 -10.96 -0.14
N PRO A 166 -10.48 -12.22 -0.15
CA PRO A 166 -11.85 -12.52 -0.55
C PRO A 166 -12.83 -11.86 0.41
N ALA A 167 -13.97 -11.38 -0.10
CA ALA A 167 -15.12 -11.09 0.74
C ALA A 167 -15.43 -12.35 1.56
N GLY A 168 -15.41 -12.23 2.89
CA GLY A 168 -15.40 -13.37 3.81
C GLY A 168 -16.41 -14.47 3.45
N LYS A 169 -15.97 -15.73 3.59
CA LYS A 169 -16.73 -16.99 3.47
C LYS A 169 -18.18 -16.82 2.98
N GLY A 170 -18.39 -16.63 1.69
CA GLY A 170 -19.76 -16.41 1.17
C GLY A 170 -19.93 -16.43 -0.34
N GLU A 171 -19.02 -15.80 -1.09
CA GLU A 171 -19.19 -15.70 -2.54
C GLU A 171 -18.07 -16.44 -3.26
N LEU A 172 -18.35 -17.70 -3.63
CA LEU A 172 -17.68 -18.31 -4.78
C LEU A 172 -17.88 -17.39 -5.99
N PRO A 173 -16.85 -17.16 -6.82
CA PRO A 173 -17.02 -16.38 -8.03
C PRO A 173 -18.11 -17.01 -8.89
N GLU A 174 -19.13 -16.22 -9.21
CA GLU A 174 -20.28 -16.60 -10.01
C GLU A 174 -19.82 -16.82 -11.46
N GLY A 175 -19.24 -18.00 -11.72
CA GLY A 175 -18.59 -18.29 -13.00
C GLY A 175 -18.39 -19.76 -13.33
N THR A 176 -18.48 -20.67 -12.36
CA THR A 176 -18.27 -22.11 -12.62
C THR A 176 -19.53 -22.94 -12.40
N ARG A 177 -20.55 -22.68 -13.24
CA ARG A 177 -21.53 -23.69 -13.63
C ARG A 177 -21.44 -23.89 -15.15
N GLN A 178 -20.63 -24.86 -15.55
CA GLN A 178 -20.77 -25.52 -16.85
C GLN A 178 -20.74 -27.03 -16.58
N HIS A 179 -21.82 -27.68 -17.02
CA HIS A 179 -22.12 -29.12 -17.08
C HIS A 179 -22.78 -29.77 -15.85
#